data_AF-A0A8S1BXQ1-F1
#
_entry.id   AF-A0A8S1BXQ1-F1
#
_cell.length_a   1.000
_cell.length_b   1.000
_cell.length_c   1.000
_cell.angle_alpha   90.00
_cell.angle_beta   90.00
_cell.angle_gamma   90.00
#
_symmetry.space_group_name_H-M   'P 1'
#
loop_
_entity.id
_entity.type
_entity.pdbx_description
1 polymer ?
#
loop_
_entity_poly.entity_id
_entity_poly.type
_entity_poly.pdbx_seq_one_letter_code
_entity_poly.pdbx_strand_id
1 'polypeptide(L)'
;MTDRGSSYTSNKTDQSADEKVRQRFSSGNYVVSIPGMLKFLIIVVFLVSGIIFVSSSRCPNTPDWDQILFPVVTFTITFIWLMLYAAFLLAIAKKNLNVWASVDVGLSALAAILVVVTCILTITNCSGGLTIHFIPAPIALVGAILLAANAAATYIMWKYQKVPAPERPEFINRMARRFTIEA
;
A
#
# COMPACT_ATOMS: atom_id res chain seq x y z
N MET A 1 42.90 -31.32 19.12
CA MET A 1 41.52 -31.49 19.63
C MET A 1 40.81 -30.16 19.40
N THR A 2 39.92 -30.13 18.43
CA THR A 2 39.36 -28.91 17.84
C THR A 2 38.00 -28.56 18.46
N ASP A 3 37.90 -27.29 18.86
CA ASP A 3 36.69 -26.61 19.35
C ASP A 3 35.48 -26.81 18.43
N ARG A 4 34.40 -27.36 18.98
CA ARG A 4 33.05 -27.31 18.43
C ARG A 4 32.14 -26.65 19.47
N GLY A 5 31.99 -25.33 19.36
CA GLY A 5 31.20 -24.59 20.34
C GLY A 5 30.73 -23.23 19.86
N SER A 6 30.15 -23.10 18.65
CA SER A 6 29.51 -21.83 18.28
C SER A 6 28.52 -21.97 17.10
N SER A 7 27.33 -22.53 17.34
CA SER A 7 26.23 -22.48 16.35
C SER A 7 24.81 -22.51 16.93
N TYR A 8 24.62 -22.59 18.26
CA TYR A 8 23.28 -22.75 18.84
C TYR A 8 22.62 -21.46 19.32
N THR A 9 23.34 -20.35 19.43
CA THR A 9 22.81 -19.08 19.98
C THR A 9 22.21 -18.15 18.93
N SER A 10 22.49 -18.33 17.63
CA SER A 10 21.90 -17.47 16.57
C SER A 10 20.42 -17.76 16.32
N ASN A 11 19.97 -19.00 16.53
CA ASN A 11 18.65 -19.46 16.06
C ASN A 11 17.47 -18.98 16.94
N LYS A 12 17.72 -18.64 18.21
CA LYS A 12 16.66 -18.18 19.15
C LYS A 12 16.32 -16.70 19.00
N THR A 13 17.29 -15.88 18.62
CA THR A 13 17.10 -14.43 18.49
C THR A 13 16.29 -14.08 17.24
N ASP A 14 16.53 -14.80 16.15
CA ASP A 14 15.78 -14.65 14.90
C ASP A 14 14.32 -15.07 15.06
N GLN A 15 14.03 -16.17 15.76
CA GLN A 15 12.64 -16.61 16.03
C GLN A 15 11.86 -15.59 16.88
N SER A 16 12.48 -14.97 17.88
CA SER A 16 11.84 -13.97 18.76
C SER A 16 11.52 -12.66 18.03
N ALA A 17 12.41 -12.23 17.13
CA ALA A 17 12.19 -11.07 16.28
C ALA A 17 11.05 -11.33 15.28
N ASP A 18 11.04 -12.51 14.65
CA ASP A 18 9.98 -12.92 13.72
C ASP A 18 8.62 -13.02 14.42
N GLU A 19 8.56 -13.56 15.65
CA GLU A 19 7.32 -13.66 16.43
C GLU A 19 6.73 -12.26 16.75
N LYS A 20 7.58 -11.30 17.12
CA LYS A 20 7.17 -9.90 17.38
C LYS A 20 6.70 -9.17 16.12
N VAL A 21 7.34 -9.43 14.98
CA VAL A 21 6.91 -8.90 13.69
C VAL A 21 5.55 -9.52 13.32
N ARG A 22 5.38 -10.83 13.48
CA ARG A 22 4.13 -11.56 13.20
C ARG A 22 2.95 -11.08 14.05
N GLN A 23 3.19 -10.71 15.31
CA GLN A 23 2.16 -10.12 16.19
C GLN A 23 1.73 -8.72 15.75
N ARG A 24 2.65 -7.87 15.23
CA ARG A 24 2.26 -6.57 14.64
C ARG A 24 1.39 -6.71 13.40
N PHE A 25 1.45 -7.85 12.72
CA PHE A 25 0.60 -8.19 11.57
C PHE A 25 -0.68 -8.94 11.95
N SER A 26 -1.03 -9.14 13.23
CA SER A 26 -2.33 -9.73 13.61
C SER A 26 -3.48 -8.99 12.89
N SER A 27 -4.35 -9.71 12.19
CA SER A 27 -5.30 -9.17 11.21
C SER A 27 -6.20 -8.06 11.75
N GLY A 28 -6.41 -8.01 13.08
CA GLY A 28 -7.18 -6.96 13.74
C GLY A 28 -6.54 -5.56 13.73
N ASN A 29 -5.20 -5.44 13.70
CA ASN A 29 -4.51 -4.14 13.71
C ASN A 29 -4.10 -3.67 12.30
N TYR A 30 -4.27 -4.51 11.28
CA TYR A 30 -3.86 -4.17 9.91
C TYR A 30 -4.81 -3.17 9.23
N VAL A 31 -6.11 -3.22 9.55
CA VAL A 31 -7.08 -2.21 9.10
C VAL A 31 -6.67 -0.81 9.55
N VAL A 32 -6.08 -0.70 10.75
CA VAL A 32 -5.58 0.56 11.34
C VAL A 32 -4.14 0.87 10.90
N SER A 33 -3.50 -0.03 10.16
CA SER A 33 -2.13 0.19 9.68
C SER A 33 -2.12 1.20 8.52
N ILE A 34 -1.08 2.04 8.49
CA ILE A 34 -0.83 3.03 7.43
C ILE A 34 -1.00 2.43 6.01
N PRO A 35 -0.42 1.26 5.66
CA PRO A 35 -0.59 0.70 4.31
C PRO A 35 -2.02 0.20 4.03
N GLY A 36 -2.73 -0.30 5.05
CA GLY A 36 -4.13 -0.70 4.91
C GLY A 36 -5.05 0.49 4.61
N MET A 37 -4.86 1.59 5.35
CA MET A 37 -5.61 2.85 5.14
C MET A 37 -5.31 3.47 3.78
N LEU A 38 -4.05 3.46 3.32
CA LEU A 38 -3.70 3.96 1.99
C LEU A 38 -4.41 3.17 0.88
N LYS A 39 -4.43 1.85 0.98
CA LYS A 39 -5.12 0.98 0.01
C LYS A 39 -6.61 1.26 -0.05
N PHE A 40 -7.24 1.45 1.11
CA PHE A 40 -8.64 1.83 1.17
C PHE A 40 -8.90 3.19 0.51
N LEU A 41 -8.07 4.20 0.79
CA LEU A 41 -8.18 5.51 0.14
C LEU A 41 -8.00 5.43 -1.37
N ILE A 42 -7.04 4.64 -1.84
CA ILE A 42 -6.81 4.40 -3.28
C ILE A 42 -8.08 3.82 -3.92
N ILE A 43 -8.68 2.79 -3.32
CA ILE A 43 -9.93 2.17 -3.80
C ILE A 43 -11.04 3.22 -3.94
N VAL A 44 -11.25 4.04 -2.89
CA VAL A 44 -12.31 5.07 -2.90
C VAL A 44 -12.05 6.12 -3.99
N VAL A 45 -10.81 6.61 -4.11
CA VAL A 45 -10.44 7.65 -5.09
C VAL A 45 -10.65 7.16 -6.52
N PHE A 46 -10.18 5.96 -6.86
CA PHE A 46 -10.35 5.41 -8.21
C PHE A 46 -11.80 5.04 -8.53
N LEU A 47 -12.55 4.53 -7.55
CA LEU A 47 -13.96 4.22 -7.72
C LEU A 47 -14.79 5.48 -7.98
N VAL A 48 -14.56 6.55 -7.20
CA VAL A 48 -15.23 7.84 -7.41
C VAL A 48 -14.82 8.47 -8.75
N SER A 49 -13.53 8.45 -9.09
CA SER A 49 -13.05 8.96 -10.39
C SER A 49 -13.71 8.23 -11.57
N GLY A 50 -13.79 6.90 -11.52
CA GLY A 50 -14.44 6.08 -12.55
C GLY A 50 -15.94 6.38 -12.67
N ILE A 51 -16.67 6.49 -11.55
CA ILE A 51 -18.11 6.81 -11.55
C ILE A 51 -18.37 8.21 -12.10
N ILE A 52 -17.58 9.21 -11.68
CA ILE A 52 -17.70 10.59 -12.19
C ILE A 52 -17.45 10.62 -13.70
N PHE A 53 -16.44 9.88 -14.18
CA PHE A 53 -16.15 9.83 -15.61
C PHE A 53 -17.31 9.22 -16.41
N VAL A 54 -17.84 8.08 -15.97
CA VAL A 54 -18.96 7.39 -16.65
C VAL A 54 -20.26 8.22 -16.62
N SER A 55 -20.48 8.98 -15.54
CA SER A 55 -21.68 9.84 -15.41
C SER A 55 -21.55 11.17 -16.14
N SER A 56 -20.35 11.57 -16.55
CA SER A 56 -20.15 12.79 -17.31
C SER A 56 -20.58 12.62 -18.79
N SER A 57 -21.11 13.70 -19.39
CA SER A 57 -21.36 13.77 -20.85
C SER A 57 -20.13 13.40 -21.70
N ARG A 58 -20.34 13.00 -22.96
CA ARG A 58 -19.26 12.56 -23.83
C ARG A 58 -18.49 13.74 -24.41
N CYS A 59 -17.16 13.60 -24.55
CA CYS A 59 -16.38 14.54 -25.33
C CYS A 59 -16.73 14.35 -26.84
N PRO A 60 -17.14 15.41 -27.55
CA PRO A 60 -17.77 15.28 -28.87
C PRO A 60 -16.82 14.85 -30.01
N ASN A 61 -15.51 14.96 -29.82
CA ASN A 61 -14.50 14.70 -30.86
C ASN A 61 -13.49 13.59 -30.47
N THR A 62 -13.82 12.74 -29.50
CA THR A 62 -12.91 11.69 -29.03
C THR A 62 -13.24 10.34 -29.66
N PRO A 63 -12.23 9.51 -29.98
CA PRO A 63 -12.46 8.14 -30.42
C PRO A 63 -13.27 7.34 -29.41
N ASP A 64 -14.13 6.43 -29.88
CA ASP A 64 -15.00 5.61 -29.01
C ASP A 64 -14.22 4.78 -27.98
N TRP A 65 -12.98 4.40 -28.30
CA TRP A 65 -12.12 3.61 -27.41
C TRP A 65 -11.68 4.41 -26.17
N ASP A 66 -11.55 5.72 -26.25
CA ASP A 66 -11.06 6.57 -25.14
C ASP A 66 -12.10 6.63 -24.01
N GLN A 67 -13.38 6.60 -24.39
CA GLN A 67 -14.51 6.56 -23.45
C GLN A 67 -14.56 5.26 -22.64
N ILE A 68 -14.03 4.17 -23.19
CA ILE A 68 -14.01 2.85 -22.55
C ILE A 68 -12.71 2.66 -21.77
N LEU A 69 -11.59 3.18 -22.29
CA LEU A 69 -10.26 2.93 -21.73
C LEU A 69 -10.13 3.47 -20.29
N PHE A 70 -10.50 4.73 -20.05
CA PHE A 70 -10.39 5.35 -18.73
C PHE A 70 -11.20 4.63 -17.64
N PRO A 71 -12.52 4.37 -17.80
CA PRO A 71 -13.28 3.65 -16.79
C PRO A 71 -12.81 2.21 -16.62
N VAL A 72 -12.44 1.51 -17.70
CA VAL A 72 -11.91 0.15 -17.61
C VAL A 72 -10.62 0.12 -16.78
N VAL A 73 -9.70 1.05 -17.00
CA VAL A 73 -8.44 1.11 -16.23
C VAL A 73 -8.71 1.43 -14.76
N THR A 74 -9.54 2.44 -14.46
CA THR A 74 -9.86 2.83 -13.07
C THR A 74 -10.60 1.73 -12.31
N PHE A 75 -11.56 1.04 -12.93
CA PHE A 75 -12.25 -0.10 -12.31
C PHE A 75 -11.33 -1.32 -12.15
N THR A 76 -10.45 -1.58 -13.12
CA THR A 76 -9.49 -2.69 -13.03
C THR A 76 -8.52 -2.47 -11.87
N ILE A 77 -8.00 -1.26 -11.71
CA ILE A 77 -7.15 -0.88 -10.57
C ILE A 77 -7.94 -1.01 -9.26
N THR A 78 -9.17 -0.51 -9.22
CA THR A 78 -10.02 -0.64 -8.04
C THR A 78 -10.20 -2.11 -7.63
N PHE A 79 -10.45 -3.00 -8.60
CA PHE A 79 -10.63 -4.43 -8.37
C PHE A 79 -9.34 -5.11 -7.88
N ILE A 80 -8.21 -4.82 -8.52
CA ILE A 80 -6.91 -5.35 -8.11
C ILE A 80 -6.60 -4.94 -6.66
N TRP A 81 -6.84 -3.67 -6.31
CA TRP A 81 -6.54 -3.18 -4.95
C TRP A 81 -7.48 -3.76 -3.91
N LEU A 82 -8.75 -3.98 -4.26
CA LEU A 82 -9.71 -4.68 -3.42
C LEU A 82 -9.29 -6.13 -3.16
N MET A 83 -8.77 -6.82 -4.18
CA MET A 83 -8.21 -8.18 -4.03
C MET A 83 -6.96 -8.20 -3.16
N LEU A 84 -6.03 -7.25 -3.34
CA LEU A 84 -4.85 -7.14 -2.47
C LEU A 84 -5.24 -6.81 -1.03
N TYR A 85 -6.25 -5.95 -0.83
CA TYR A 85 -6.77 -5.62 0.49
C TYR A 85 -7.41 -6.84 1.16
N ALA A 86 -8.25 -7.60 0.44
CA ALA A 86 -8.85 -8.83 0.93
C ALA A 86 -7.81 -9.91 1.25
N ALA A 87 -6.81 -10.10 0.39
CA ALA A 87 -5.70 -11.04 0.61
C ALA A 87 -4.91 -10.72 1.89
N PHE A 88 -4.79 -9.42 2.21
CA PHE A 88 -4.19 -8.99 3.47
C PHE A 88 -5.05 -9.28 4.69
N LEU A 89 -6.36 -9.03 4.62
CA LEU A 89 -7.29 -9.34 5.71
C LEU A 89 -7.26 -10.83 6.06
N LEU A 90 -7.21 -11.69 5.03
CA LEU A 90 -7.10 -13.15 5.15
C LEU A 90 -5.72 -13.63 5.62
N ALA A 91 -4.80 -12.72 5.97
CA ALA A 91 -3.45 -13.01 6.43
C ALA A 91 -2.60 -13.84 5.44
N ILE A 92 -2.99 -13.93 4.16
CA ILE A 92 -2.25 -14.67 3.12
C ILE A 92 -0.86 -14.06 2.95
N ALA A 93 -0.77 -12.72 3.05
CA ALA A 93 0.47 -11.96 2.98
C ALA A 93 1.50 -12.32 4.08
N LYS A 94 1.07 -12.93 5.20
CA LYS A 94 2.00 -13.35 6.28
C LYS A 94 2.87 -14.53 5.88
N LYS A 95 2.41 -15.36 4.94
CA LYS A 95 3.12 -16.60 4.58
C LYS A 95 4.40 -16.31 3.80
N ASN A 96 4.38 -15.30 2.93
CA ASN A 96 5.49 -14.93 2.05
C ASN A 96 5.60 -13.41 1.88
N LEU A 97 5.97 -12.71 2.96
CA LEU A 97 5.92 -11.25 3.00
C LEU A 97 6.91 -10.57 2.02
N ASN A 98 8.05 -11.19 1.72
CA ASN A 98 9.01 -10.68 0.73
C ASN A 98 8.43 -10.66 -0.70
N VAL A 99 7.79 -11.76 -1.11
CA VAL A 99 7.16 -11.85 -2.44
C VAL A 99 6.00 -10.87 -2.51
N TRP A 100 5.22 -10.80 -1.43
CA TRP A 100 4.05 -9.93 -1.35
C TRP A 100 4.44 -8.44 -1.46
N ALA A 101 5.47 -8.00 -0.73
CA ALA A 101 5.98 -6.63 -0.81
C ALA A 101 6.49 -6.28 -2.21
N SER A 102 7.23 -7.19 -2.85
CA SER A 102 7.72 -6.99 -4.23
C SER A 102 6.57 -6.84 -5.23
N VAL A 103 5.55 -7.70 -5.12
CA VAL A 103 4.35 -7.66 -5.96
C VAL A 103 3.56 -6.38 -5.75
N ASP A 104 3.35 -5.95 -4.50
CA ASP A 104 2.61 -4.73 -4.17
C ASP A 104 3.30 -3.46 -4.69
N VAL A 105 4.63 -3.39 -4.56
CA VAL A 105 5.43 -2.28 -5.11
C VAL A 105 5.39 -2.28 -6.64
N GLY A 106 5.58 -3.44 -7.27
CA GLY A 106 5.55 -3.58 -8.73
C GLY A 106 4.19 -3.21 -9.32
N LEU A 107 3.10 -3.73 -8.73
CA LEU A 107 1.73 -3.39 -9.14
C LEU A 107 1.44 -1.90 -8.94
N SER A 108 1.83 -1.33 -7.80
CA SER A 108 1.61 0.10 -7.52
C SER A 108 2.33 1.01 -8.50
N ALA A 109 3.58 0.70 -8.84
CA ALA A 109 4.34 1.45 -9.84
C ALA A 109 3.71 1.33 -11.24
N LEU A 110 3.35 0.11 -11.66
CA LEU A 110 2.71 -0.13 -12.96
C LEU A 110 1.37 0.58 -13.07
N ALA A 111 0.51 0.48 -12.04
CA ALA A 111 -0.78 1.15 -12.01
C ALA A 111 -0.62 2.68 -12.02
N ALA A 112 0.34 3.24 -11.29
CA ALA A 112 0.60 4.67 -11.30
C ALA A 112 0.95 5.17 -12.72
N ILE A 113 1.80 4.45 -13.45
CA ILE A 113 2.16 4.78 -14.83
C ILE A 113 0.92 4.71 -15.74
N LEU A 114 0.14 3.64 -15.66
CA LEU A 114 -1.07 3.47 -16.47
C LEU A 114 -2.10 4.59 -16.22
N VAL A 115 -2.27 5.00 -14.96
CA VAL A 115 -3.16 6.11 -14.58
C VAL A 115 -2.66 7.43 -15.14
N VAL A 116 -1.37 7.71 -15.05
CA VAL A 116 -0.80 8.95 -15.61
C VAL A 116 -0.98 8.99 -17.13
N VAL A 117 -0.70 7.89 -17.84
CA VAL A 117 -0.89 7.80 -19.29
C VAL A 117 -2.35 8.03 -19.68
N THR A 118 -3.30 7.35 -19.00
CA THR A 118 -4.73 7.54 -19.28
C THR A 118 -5.19 8.95 -18.96
N CYS A 119 -4.73 9.56 -17.87
CA CYS A 119 -5.06 10.96 -17.55
C CYS A 119 -4.53 11.93 -18.62
N ILE A 120 -3.31 11.74 -19.13
CA ILE A 120 -2.75 12.58 -20.19
C ILE A 120 -3.61 12.45 -21.44
N LEU A 121 -3.94 11.22 -21.87
CA LEU A 121 -4.78 10.98 -23.05
C LEU A 121 -6.16 11.65 -22.90
N THR A 122 -6.81 11.49 -21.75
CA THR A 122 -8.10 12.11 -21.45
C THR A 122 -8.02 13.64 -21.50
N ILE A 123 -6.99 14.24 -20.89
CA ILE A 123 -6.81 15.71 -20.90
C ILE A 123 -6.55 16.22 -22.32
N THR A 124 -5.69 15.55 -23.09
CA THR A 124 -5.38 15.99 -24.47
C THR A 124 -6.60 15.91 -25.38
N ASN A 125 -7.37 14.83 -25.26
CA ASN A 125 -8.52 14.55 -26.12
C ASN A 125 -9.77 15.39 -25.75
N CYS A 126 -9.91 15.80 -24.49
CA CYS A 126 -11.05 16.59 -24.01
C CYS A 126 -10.75 18.08 -23.78
N SER A 127 -9.60 18.61 -24.25
CA SER A 127 -9.17 20.01 -24.03
C SER A 127 -10.09 21.10 -24.64
N GLY A 128 -11.09 20.71 -25.44
CA GLY A 128 -11.96 21.63 -26.19
C GLY A 128 -13.18 22.20 -25.46
N GLY A 129 -13.43 21.90 -24.18
CA GLY A 129 -14.64 22.37 -23.49
C GLY A 129 -14.52 22.49 -21.96
N LEU A 130 -15.02 23.61 -21.41
CA LEU A 130 -14.86 24.05 -20.02
C LEU A 130 -15.83 23.39 -19.01
N THR A 131 -16.38 22.21 -19.30
CA THR A 131 -17.54 21.67 -18.57
C THR A 131 -17.23 20.29 -18.02
N ILE A 132 -17.05 20.17 -16.70
CA ILE A 132 -17.22 18.96 -15.85
C ILE A 132 -16.32 17.74 -16.16
N HIS A 133 -15.95 17.49 -17.42
CA HIS A 133 -15.03 16.45 -17.91
C HIS A 133 -13.59 16.62 -17.43
N PHE A 134 -13.25 17.82 -16.95
CA PHE A 134 -11.92 18.09 -16.42
C PHE A 134 -11.73 17.58 -14.99
N ILE A 135 -12.81 17.28 -14.26
CA ILE A 135 -12.74 16.86 -12.84
C ILE A 135 -12.17 15.43 -12.63
N PRO A 136 -12.52 14.40 -13.42
CA PRO A 136 -12.07 13.04 -13.14
C PRO A 136 -10.56 12.83 -13.28
N ALA A 137 -9.89 13.54 -14.19
CA ALA A 137 -8.45 13.38 -14.44
C ALA A 137 -7.55 13.87 -13.27
N PRO A 138 -7.74 15.08 -12.70
CA PRO A 138 -7.06 15.51 -11.49
C PRO A 138 -7.28 14.56 -10.30
N ILE A 139 -8.50 14.04 -10.13
CA ILE A 139 -8.80 13.08 -9.05
C ILE A 139 -8.00 11.78 -9.27
N ALA A 140 -7.95 11.27 -10.50
CA ALA A 140 -7.15 10.10 -10.83
C ALA A 140 -5.63 10.35 -10.65
N LEU A 141 -5.13 11.56 -10.94
CA LEU A 141 -3.75 11.94 -10.67
C LEU A 141 -3.43 11.94 -9.16
N VAL A 142 -4.36 12.42 -8.31
CA VAL A 142 -4.23 12.28 -6.85
C VAL A 142 -4.16 10.80 -6.46
N GLY A 143 -4.96 9.95 -7.11
CA GLY A 143 -4.88 8.49 -6.98
C GLY A 143 -3.50 7.93 -7.35
N ALA A 144 -2.87 8.42 -8.42
CA ALA A 144 -1.52 8.02 -8.82
C ALA A 144 -0.45 8.42 -7.79
N ILE A 145 -0.58 9.60 -7.17
CA ILE A 145 0.29 10.03 -6.07
C ILE A 145 0.12 9.11 -4.86
N LEU A 146 -1.11 8.74 -4.52
CA LEU A 146 -1.40 7.78 -3.44
C LEU A 146 -0.81 6.39 -3.75
N LEU A 147 -0.85 5.93 -5.00
CA LEU A 147 -0.20 4.69 -5.43
C LEU A 147 1.31 4.74 -5.22
N ALA A 148 1.96 5.84 -5.60
CA ALA A 148 3.40 6.03 -5.37
C ALA A 148 3.73 6.07 -3.87
N ALA A 149 2.92 6.77 -3.07
CA ALA A 149 3.05 6.79 -1.62
C ALA A 149 2.87 5.40 -0.99
N ASN A 150 1.92 4.59 -1.51
CA ASN A 150 1.73 3.20 -1.07
C ASN A 150 2.96 2.35 -1.40
N ALA A 151 3.50 2.48 -2.61
CA ALA A 151 4.72 1.78 -3.00
C ALA A 151 5.90 2.14 -2.08
N ALA A 152 6.08 3.44 -1.79
CA ALA A 152 7.12 3.91 -0.88
C ALA A 152 6.91 3.38 0.55
N ALA A 153 5.67 3.42 1.07
CA ALA A 153 5.34 2.91 2.39
C ALA A 153 5.61 1.40 2.51
N THR A 154 5.19 0.61 1.52
CA THR A 154 5.46 -0.83 1.48
C THR A 154 6.95 -1.12 1.37
N TYR A 155 7.69 -0.36 0.54
CA TYR A 155 9.14 -0.51 0.41
C TYR A 155 9.88 -0.19 1.71
N ILE A 156 9.51 0.90 2.39
CA ILE A 156 10.06 1.26 3.71
C ILE A 156 9.73 0.17 4.73
N MET A 157 8.47 -0.27 4.80
CA MET A 157 8.06 -1.33 5.72
C MET A 157 8.88 -2.61 5.53
N TRP A 158 9.13 -2.98 4.27
CA TRP A 158 9.95 -4.14 3.92
C TRP A 158 11.43 -3.94 4.28
N LYS A 159 12.01 -2.77 3.96
CA LYS A 159 13.44 -2.50 4.20
C LYS A 159 13.78 -2.43 5.68
N TYR A 160 12.91 -1.79 6.48
CA TYR A 160 13.14 -1.60 7.91
C TYR A 160 12.66 -2.77 8.77
N GLN A 161 12.05 -3.80 8.18
CA GLN A 161 11.68 -5.02 8.88
C GLN A 161 12.89 -5.79 9.44
N LYS A 162 14.08 -5.58 8.86
CA LYS A 162 15.36 -6.15 9.31
C LYS A 162 16.00 -5.39 10.47
N VAL A 163 15.47 -4.23 10.84
CA VAL A 163 15.96 -3.48 12.00
C VAL A 163 15.15 -3.98 13.19
N PRO A 164 15.77 -4.69 14.16
CA PRO A 164 15.05 -5.08 15.37
C PRO A 164 14.44 -3.82 15.99
N ALA A 165 13.17 -3.91 16.38
CA ALA A 165 12.49 -2.80 17.06
C ALA A 165 13.43 -2.23 18.12
N PRO A 166 13.61 -0.90 18.23
CA PRO A 166 14.46 -0.33 19.27
C PRO A 166 14.02 -0.99 20.57
N GLU A 167 14.94 -1.72 21.20
CA GLU A 167 14.67 -2.35 22.48
C GLU A 167 14.05 -1.26 23.32
N ARG A 168 12.78 -1.44 23.71
CA ARG A 168 12.08 -0.52 24.58
C ARG A 168 13.07 -0.29 25.72
N PRO A 169 13.64 0.93 25.88
CA PRO A 169 14.91 1.05 26.56
C PRO A 169 14.72 0.44 27.92
N GLU A 170 15.55 -0.55 28.27
CA GLU A 170 15.52 -1.22 29.58
C GLU A 170 15.46 -0.19 30.71
N PHE A 171 15.89 1.05 30.45
CA PHE A 171 15.70 2.23 31.27
C PHE A 171 14.28 2.42 31.83
N ILE A 172 13.20 2.19 31.06
CA ILE A 172 11.82 2.32 31.58
C ILE A 172 11.52 1.18 32.57
N ASN A 173 11.96 -0.05 32.29
CA ASN A 173 11.80 -1.17 33.21
C ASN A 173 12.74 -1.08 34.43
N ARG A 174 13.89 -0.41 34.32
CA ARG A 174 14.79 -0.11 35.44
C ARG A 174 14.24 1.02 36.31
N MET A 175 13.63 2.06 35.72
CA MET A 175 12.93 3.10 36.48
C MET A 175 11.72 2.52 37.21
N ALA A 176 10.86 1.77 36.53
CA ALA A 176 9.69 1.15 37.15
C ALA A 176 10.07 0.23 38.33
N ARG A 177 11.20 -0.50 38.21
CA ARG A 177 11.73 -1.31 39.33
C ARG A 177 12.29 -0.50 40.50
N ARG A 178 12.84 0.69 40.26
CA ARG A 178 13.30 1.57 41.36
C ARG A 178 12.12 2.13 42.14
N PHE A 179 11.02 2.49 41.48
CA PHE A 179 9.84 3.01 42.18
C PHE A 179 9.08 1.97 43.00
N THR A 180 9.20 0.66 42.69
CA THR A 180 8.55 -0.41 43.46
C THR A 180 9.32 -0.86 44.70
N ILE A 181 10.56 -0.40 44.93
CA ILE A 181 11.38 -0.80 46.08
C ILE A 181 11.34 0.25 47.21
N GLU A 182 10.82 1.46 46.93
CA GLU A 182 10.75 2.57 47.88
C GLU A 182 9.34 2.84 48.44
N ALA A 183 8.38 1.92 48.26
CA ALA A 183 7.03 1.96 48.83
C ALA A 183 6.78 0.73 49.70
#